data_AF-A0A350UA66-F1
#
_entry.id   AF-A0A350UA66-F1
#
_cell.length_a   1.000
_cell.length_b   1.000
_cell.length_c   1.000
_cell.angle_alpha   90.00
_cell.angle_beta   90.00
_cell.angle_gamma   90.00
#
_symmetry.space_group_name_H-M   'P 1'
#
loop_
_entity.id
_entity.type
_entity.pdbx_description
1 polymer ?
#
loop_
_entity_poly.entity_id
_entity_poly.type
_entity_poly.pdbx_seq_one_letter_code
_entity_poly.pdbx_strand_id
1 'polypeptide(L)'
;MRVGYLPTSGRLSTPPSPPHPRRRTVMGEKLKPCPFCGGEAERIDVEDEGENFGGSFISCKRCLASSNLEFGRKENFVGNWNRRVSPDPSATMKEVVEVLEFYANPEIYKPHPHGLAFERRDKSDMARSILARLGMGS
;
A
#
# COMPACT_ATOMS: atom_id res chain seq x y z
N MET A 1 -45.64 1.87 -26.28
CA MET A 1 -44.29 1.99 -25.68
C MET A 1 -44.06 0.79 -24.76
N ARG A 2 -43.19 -0.15 -25.15
CA ARG A 2 -42.78 -1.29 -24.32
C ARG A 2 -41.27 -1.18 -24.13
N VAL A 3 -40.83 -1.02 -22.88
CA VAL A 3 -39.42 -0.97 -22.51
C VAL A 3 -38.96 -2.43 -22.34
N GLY A 4 -38.09 -2.91 -23.22
CA GLY A 4 -37.50 -4.24 -23.13
C GLY A 4 -36.31 -4.24 -22.19
N TYR A 5 -36.31 -5.14 -21.21
CA TYR A 5 -35.17 -5.43 -20.35
C TYR A 5 -34.15 -6.29 -21.12
N LEU A 6 -32.88 -5.86 -21.17
CA LEU A 6 -31.77 -6.70 -21.64
C LEU A 6 -31.29 -7.61 -20.48
N PRO A 7 -31.00 -8.90 -20.72
CA PRO A 7 -30.50 -9.79 -19.68
C PRO A 7 -29.03 -9.48 -19.35
N THR A 8 -28.71 -9.41 -18.05
CA THR A 8 -27.35 -9.22 -17.54
C THR A 8 -26.48 -10.42 -17.86
N SER A 9 -25.41 -10.21 -18.64
CA SER A 9 -24.36 -11.18 -18.92
C SER A 9 -23.76 -11.75 -17.62
N GLY A 10 -23.73 -13.09 -17.51
CA GLY A 10 -23.18 -13.81 -16.37
C GLY A 10 -21.71 -13.49 -16.11
N ARG A 11 -21.36 -13.22 -14.84
CA ARG A 11 -19.98 -13.13 -14.38
C ARG A 11 -19.31 -14.49 -14.56
N LEU A 12 -18.35 -14.56 -15.47
CA LEU A 12 -17.40 -15.67 -15.53
C LEU A 12 -16.59 -15.68 -14.23
N SER A 13 -16.65 -16.80 -13.51
CA SER A 13 -15.94 -17.01 -12.25
C SER A 13 -14.43 -17.05 -12.52
N THR A 14 -13.66 -16.11 -11.98
CA THR A 14 -12.20 -16.19 -12.02
C THR A 14 -11.71 -17.31 -11.10
N PRO A 15 -10.71 -18.11 -11.52
CA PRO A 15 -10.13 -19.13 -10.66
C PRO A 15 -9.35 -18.49 -9.50
N PRO A 16 -9.30 -19.15 -8.32
CA PRO A 16 -8.57 -18.63 -7.17
C PRO A 16 -7.08 -18.52 -7.47
N SER A 17 -6.48 -17.37 -7.13
CA SER A 17 -5.04 -17.15 -7.24
C SER A 17 -4.26 -18.18 -6.41
N PRO A 18 -3.08 -18.64 -6.88
CA PRO A 18 -2.27 -19.59 -6.13
C PRO A 18 -1.82 -19.01 -4.79
N PRO A 19 -1.68 -19.84 -3.74
CA PRO A 19 -1.25 -19.37 -2.43
C PRO A 19 0.18 -18.83 -2.52
N HIS A 20 0.33 -17.52 -2.32
CA HIS A 20 1.65 -16.93 -2.11
C HIS A 20 2.31 -17.56 -0.87
N PRO A 21 3.62 -17.86 -0.90
CA PRO A 21 4.32 -18.45 0.23
C PRO A 21 4.12 -17.57 1.47
N ARG A 22 3.50 -18.13 2.51
CA ARG A 22 3.26 -17.43 3.78
C ARG A 22 4.60 -17.15 4.44
N ARG A 23 5.06 -15.89 4.31
CA ARG A 23 6.28 -15.40 4.95
C ARG A 23 6.05 -15.34 6.46
N ARG A 24 7.03 -15.82 7.21
CA ARG A 24 7.02 -15.94 8.68
C ARG A 24 6.74 -14.59 9.34
N THR A 25 5.58 -14.43 9.96
CA THR A 25 5.24 -13.29 10.81
C THR A 25 6.00 -13.44 12.14
N VAL A 26 6.88 -12.49 12.49
CA VAL A 26 7.48 -12.44 13.82
C VAL A 26 6.59 -11.55 14.69
N MET A 27 5.85 -12.14 15.62
CA MET A 27 5.09 -11.38 16.61
C MET A 27 6.06 -10.65 17.54
N GLY A 28 5.93 -9.32 17.65
CA GLY A 28 6.77 -8.50 18.54
C GLY A 28 7.76 -7.54 17.85
N GLU A 29 7.68 -7.33 16.53
CA GLU A 29 8.50 -6.29 15.88
C GLU A 29 8.10 -4.89 16.37
N LYS A 30 9.10 -4.01 16.58
CA LYS A 30 8.90 -2.58 16.88
C LYS A 30 8.58 -1.82 15.60
N LEU A 31 7.68 -0.84 15.66
CA LEU A 31 7.43 0.07 14.54
C LEU A 31 8.68 0.86 14.17
N LYS A 32 9.05 0.81 12.89
CA LYS A 32 10.06 1.68 12.30
C LYS A 32 9.47 3.08 12.06
N PRO A 33 10.31 4.13 11.95
CA PRO A 33 9.87 5.47 11.60
C PRO A 33 9.10 5.51 10.27
N CYS A 34 8.37 6.59 10.05
CA CYS A 34 7.64 6.82 8.83
C CYS A 34 8.57 6.80 7.61
N PRO A 35 8.28 5.97 6.59
CA PRO A 35 9.11 5.87 5.38
C PRO A 35 9.09 7.14 4.53
N PHE A 36 8.16 8.07 4.78
CA PHE A 36 7.92 9.26 3.97
C PHE A 36 8.42 10.57 4.61
N CYS A 37 8.72 10.60 5.90
CA CYS A 37 9.20 11.82 6.54
C CYS A 37 10.18 11.57 7.70
N GLY A 38 10.47 10.30 7.99
CA GLY A 38 11.28 9.88 9.14
C GLY A 38 10.62 10.12 10.50
N GLY A 39 9.39 10.64 10.55
CA GLY A 39 8.66 10.92 11.79
C GLY A 39 8.20 9.65 12.52
N GLU A 40 7.84 9.78 13.79
CA GLU A 40 7.33 8.67 14.59
C GLU A 40 6.03 8.10 14.00
N ALA A 41 5.89 6.78 14.06
CA ALA A 41 4.70 6.05 13.64
C ALA A 41 4.09 5.31 14.82
N GLU A 42 2.77 5.30 14.90
CA GLU A 42 2.02 4.61 15.95
C GLU A 42 0.93 3.72 15.36
N ARG A 43 0.58 2.67 16.10
CA ARG A 43 -0.60 1.87 15.83
C ARG A 43 -1.78 2.48 16.57
N ILE A 44 -2.89 2.62 15.86
CA ILE A 44 -4.16 3.10 16.37
C ILE A 44 -5.15 1.94 16.25
N ASP A 45 -5.72 1.54 17.38
CA ASP A 45 -6.82 0.58 17.46
C ASP A 45 -8.12 1.39 17.61
N VAL A 46 -9.11 1.15 16.74
CA VAL A 46 -10.36 1.89 16.71
C VAL A 46 -11.35 1.21 17.66
N GLU A 47 -11.52 1.80 18.83
CA GLU A 47 -12.41 1.31 19.90
C GLU A 47 -13.74 2.08 19.98
N ASP A 48 -13.85 3.20 19.28
CA ASP A 48 -15.08 4.00 19.25
C ASP A 48 -16.18 3.28 18.45
N GLU A 49 -17.41 3.31 18.99
CA GLU A 49 -18.59 2.74 18.33
C GLU A 49 -18.84 3.45 16.99
N GLY A 50 -18.82 2.69 15.89
CA GLY A 50 -18.98 3.22 14.55
C GLY A 50 -18.60 2.22 13.45
N GLU A 51 -18.62 2.67 12.19
CA GLU A 51 -18.35 1.83 11.01
C GLU A 51 -16.96 1.18 11.03
N ASN A 52 -15.99 1.82 11.72
CA ASN A 52 -14.62 1.36 11.81
C ASN A 52 -14.30 0.63 13.14
N PHE A 53 -15.30 0.40 13.99
CA PHE A 53 -15.13 -0.26 15.29
C PHE A 53 -14.44 -1.62 15.14
N GLY A 54 -13.43 -1.86 15.99
CA GLY A 54 -12.62 -3.07 15.97
C GLY A 54 -11.56 -3.10 14.86
N GLY A 55 -11.46 -2.07 14.03
CA GLY A 55 -10.39 -1.88 13.06
C GLY A 55 -9.09 -1.41 13.69
N SER A 56 -7.99 -1.53 12.96
CA SER A 56 -6.69 -0.92 13.33
C SER A 56 -5.99 -0.37 12.11
N PHE A 57 -5.20 0.69 12.29
CA PHE A 57 -4.32 1.25 11.27
C PHE A 57 -3.01 1.73 11.92
N ILE A 58 -1.93 1.88 11.14
CA ILE A 58 -0.71 2.57 11.58
C ILE A 58 -0.72 3.96 10.97
N SER A 59 -0.36 4.98 11.75
CA SER A 59 -0.32 6.37 11.32
C SER A 59 0.99 7.04 11.71
N CYS A 60 1.51 7.88 10.83
CA CYS A 60 2.61 8.77 11.16
C CYS A 60 2.08 10.01 11.89
N LYS A 61 2.69 10.32 13.05
CA LYS A 61 2.34 11.51 13.85
C LYS A 61 2.72 12.85 13.20
N ARG A 62 3.61 12.83 12.19
CA ARG A 62 4.13 14.04 11.53
C ARG A 62 3.44 14.36 10.21
N CYS A 63 3.40 13.41 9.29
CA CYS A 63 2.87 13.63 7.93
C CYS A 63 1.49 12.99 7.71
N LEU A 64 0.92 12.33 8.73
CA LEU A 64 -0.38 11.67 8.69
C LEU A 64 -0.51 10.54 7.65
N ALA A 65 0.59 10.15 7.00
CA ALA A 65 0.60 8.96 6.15
C ALA A 65 0.21 7.73 6.98
N SER A 66 -0.69 6.92 6.44
CA SER A 66 -1.30 5.81 7.16
C SER A 66 -1.27 4.49 6.37
N SER A 67 -1.49 3.37 7.08
CA SER A 67 -1.84 2.09 6.46
C SER A 67 -3.32 2.04 6.10
N ASN A 68 -3.71 0.97 5.42
CA ASN A 68 -5.13 0.62 5.33
C ASN A 68 -5.67 0.30 6.74
N LEU A 69 -6.98 0.50 6.90
CA LEU A 69 -7.73 0.01 8.04
C LEU A 69 -7.97 -1.50 7.86
N GLU A 70 -7.69 -2.28 8.88
CA GLU A 70 -7.77 -3.74 8.83
C GLU A 70 -8.55 -4.29 10.03
N PHE A 71 -9.30 -5.36 9.80
CA PHE A 71 -10.17 -5.99 10.79
C PHE A 71 -9.76 -7.45 11.04
N GLY A 72 -10.05 -7.96 12.23
CA GLY A 72 -9.78 -9.37 12.58
C GLY A 72 -8.29 -9.67 12.84
N ARG A 73 -7.60 -10.32 11.90
CA ARG A 73 -6.20 -10.80 12.05
C ARG A 73 -5.19 -9.67 11.83
N LYS A 74 -4.56 -9.22 12.91
CA LYS A 74 -3.72 -8.00 12.96
C LYS A 74 -2.22 -8.27 13.11
N GLU A 75 -1.78 -9.51 12.93
CA GLU A 75 -0.41 -9.95 13.25
C GLU A 75 0.65 -9.39 12.28
N ASN A 76 0.25 -9.02 11.05
CA ASN A 76 1.16 -8.56 10.01
C ASN A 76 1.31 -7.02 9.95
N PHE A 77 0.70 -6.29 10.88
CA PHE A 77 0.63 -4.82 10.87
C PHE A 77 1.98 -4.14 10.81
N VAL A 78 2.80 -4.46 11.80
CA VAL A 78 4.10 -3.86 11.98
C VAL A 78 5.02 -4.26 10.83
N GLY A 79 5.01 -5.54 10.43
CA GLY A 79 5.78 -6.01 9.28
C GLY A 79 5.38 -5.30 7.97
N ASN A 80 4.09 -5.09 7.71
CA ASN A 80 3.60 -4.38 6.53
C ASN A 80 4.07 -2.91 6.49
N TRP A 81 4.04 -2.22 7.62
CA TRP A 81 4.57 -0.87 7.73
C TRP A 81 6.10 -0.84 7.58
N ASN A 82 6.79 -1.70 8.32
CA ASN A 82 8.25 -1.75 8.39
C ASN A 82 8.91 -2.13 7.07
N ARG A 83 8.20 -2.84 6.18
CA ARG A 83 8.67 -3.13 4.82
C ARG A 83 8.75 -1.91 3.91
N ARG A 84 8.00 -0.85 4.21
CA ARG A 84 8.06 0.42 3.46
C ARG A 84 9.31 1.23 3.80
N VAL A 85 9.92 0.96 4.96
CA VAL A 85 11.19 1.56 5.36
C VAL A 85 12.31 0.73 4.74
N SER A 86 12.73 1.10 3.53
CA SER A 86 13.83 0.42 2.84
C SER A 86 15.09 0.41 3.71
N PRO A 87 15.65 -0.78 4.01
CA PRO A 87 16.85 -0.88 4.81
C PRO A 87 18.08 -0.61 3.94
N ASP A 88 18.37 0.67 3.66
CA ASP A 88 19.72 1.18 3.33
C ASP A 88 19.63 2.71 3.06
N PRO A 89 20.33 3.60 3.79
CA PRO A 89 20.47 5.01 3.41
C PRO A 89 21.16 5.25 2.06
N SER A 90 21.84 4.25 1.50
CA SER A 90 22.15 4.23 0.08
C SER A 90 20.94 3.65 -0.66
N ALA A 91 19.85 4.43 -0.82
CA ALA A 91 18.89 4.08 -1.85
C ALA A 91 19.71 3.92 -3.13
N THR A 92 19.87 2.67 -3.59
CA THR A 92 20.92 2.42 -4.57
C THR A 92 20.49 3.17 -5.81
N MET A 93 21.41 3.81 -6.52
CA MET A 93 21.04 4.55 -7.74
C MET A 93 20.22 3.66 -8.71
N LYS A 94 20.44 2.35 -8.63
CA LYS A 94 19.61 1.31 -9.26
C LYS A 94 18.13 1.36 -8.86
N GLU A 95 17.79 1.40 -7.57
CA GLU A 95 16.39 1.49 -7.11
C GLU A 95 15.70 2.75 -7.60
N VAL A 96 16.42 3.89 -7.59
CA VAL A 96 15.90 5.16 -8.10
C VAL A 96 15.62 5.04 -9.60
N VAL A 97 16.55 4.49 -10.37
CA VAL A 97 16.39 4.26 -11.82
C VAL A 97 15.20 3.32 -12.10
N GLU A 98 15.05 2.21 -11.37
CA GLU A 98 13.93 1.26 -11.57
C GLU A 98 12.54 1.85 -11.27
N VAL A 99 12.46 2.82 -10.34
CA VAL A 99 11.25 3.60 -10.08
C VAL A 99 10.99 4.57 -11.22
N LEU A 100 12.00 5.34 -11.61
CA LEU A 100 11.88 6.34 -12.67
C LEU A 100 11.54 5.72 -14.01
N GLU A 101 12.17 4.61 -14.39
CA GLU A 101 11.87 3.84 -15.61
C GLU A 101 10.42 3.34 -15.64
N PHE A 102 9.88 2.93 -14.49
CA PHE A 102 8.48 2.53 -14.41
C PHE A 102 7.54 3.71 -14.69
N TYR A 103 7.75 4.84 -14.03
CA TYR A 103 6.92 6.04 -14.23
C TYR A 103 7.16 6.73 -15.58
N ALA A 104 8.33 6.54 -16.20
CA ALA A 104 8.63 7.05 -17.53
C ALA A 104 8.03 6.20 -18.65
N ASN A 105 7.56 4.97 -18.36
CA ASN A 105 6.99 4.09 -19.38
C ASN A 105 5.55 4.50 -19.73
N PRO A 106 5.27 5.02 -20.94
CA PRO A 106 3.92 5.48 -21.31
C PRO A 106 2.87 4.36 -21.29
N GLU A 107 3.29 3.10 -21.41
CA GLU A 107 2.41 1.93 -21.39
C GLU A 107 1.68 1.76 -20.05
N ILE A 108 2.27 2.19 -18.91
CA ILE A 108 1.64 2.05 -17.59
C ILE A 108 0.42 2.96 -17.41
N TYR A 109 0.25 3.94 -18.32
CA TYR A 109 -0.84 4.89 -18.36
C TYR A 109 -1.86 4.57 -19.45
N LYS A 110 -1.73 3.44 -20.15
CA LYS A 110 -2.81 2.98 -21.03
C LYS A 110 -4.04 2.64 -20.18
N PRO A 111 -5.26 2.94 -20.66
CA PRO A 111 -6.48 2.59 -19.94
C PRO A 111 -6.51 1.09 -19.62
N HIS A 112 -6.47 0.74 -18.34
CA HIS A 112 -6.61 -0.63 -17.86
C HIS A 112 -7.97 -0.77 -17.16
N PRO A 113 -8.63 -1.95 -17.18
CA PRO A 113 -9.99 -2.15 -16.64
C PRO A 113 -10.14 -1.80 -15.15
N HIS A 114 -9.04 -1.65 -14.41
CA HIS A 114 -9.00 -1.34 -12.98
C HIS A 114 -8.33 0.01 -12.66
N GLY A 115 -8.15 0.88 -13.66
CA GLY A 115 -7.59 2.24 -13.52
C GLY A 115 -6.13 2.38 -13.99
N LEU A 116 -5.66 3.63 -14.14
CA LEU A 116 -4.31 3.99 -14.60
C LEU A 116 -3.25 3.66 -13.54
N ALA A 117 -2.15 2.97 -13.86
CA ALA A 117 -0.93 2.79 -13.03
C ALA A 117 -1.07 2.31 -11.55
N PHE A 118 -2.27 2.14 -10.99
CA PHE A 118 -2.49 1.95 -9.55
C PHE A 118 -2.26 0.52 -9.05
N GLU A 119 -2.06 -0.46 -9.93
CA GLU A 119 -1.77 -1.85 -9.54
C GLU A 119 -0.37 -2.01 -8.94
N ARG A 120 0.51 -1.02 -9.09
CA ARG A 120 1.89 -1.03 -8.55
C ARG A 120 2.06 -0.03 -7.39
N ARG A 121 1.22 -0.19 -6.37
CA ARG A 121 1.27 0.60 -5.13
C ARG A 121 2.64 0.50 -4.44
N ASP A 122 3.31 -0.64 -4.57
CA ASP A 122 4.68 -0.88 -4.13
C ASP A 122 5.66 0.16 -4.72
N LYS A 123 5.61 0.38 -6.03
CA LYS A 123 6.47 1.37 -6.70
C LYS A 123 6.11 2.81 -6.34
N SER A 124 4.84 3.08 -6.09
CA SER A 124 4.36 4.40 -5.63
C SER A 124 4.87 4.73 -4.24
N ASP A 125 4.77 3.80 -3.31
CA ASP A 125 5.26 3.99 -1.94
C ASP A 125 6.80 4.12 -1.93
N MET A 126 7.49 3.33 -2.76
CA MET A 126 8.95 3.42 -2.93
C MET A 126 9.39 4.78 -3.48
N ALA A 127 8.73 5.29 -4.53
CA ALA A 127 9.03 6.60 -5.10
C ALA A 127 8.90 7.72 -4.06
N ARG A 128 7.80 7.73 -3.31
CA ARG A 128 7.54 8.72 -2.26
C ARG A 128 8.57 8.63 -1.13
N SER A 129 8.94 7.41 -0.73
CA SER A 129 9.98 7.20 0.28
C SER A 129 11.35 7.71 -0.20
N ILE A 130 11.72 7.48 -1.46
CA ILE A 130 12.97 8.00 -2.04
C ILE A 130 12.98 9.54 -2.05
N LEU A 131 11.93 10.17 -2.57
CA LEU A 131 11.82 11.64 -2.62
C LEU A 131 11.90 12.28 -1.24
N ALA A 132 11.27 11.67 -0.24
CA ALA A 132 11.36 12.11 1.14
C ALA A 132 12.80 12.12 1.69
N ARG A 133 13.58 11.08 1.38
CA ARG A 133 14.99 10.96 1.81
C ARG A 133 15.88 12.00 1.15
N LEU A 134 15.56 12.36 -0.10
CA LEU A 134 16.24 13.43 -0.84
C LEU A 134 15.80 14.84 -0.41
N GLY A 135 14.80 14.97 0.48
CA GLY A 135 14.22 16.27 0.85
C GLY A 135 13.43 16.93 -0.30
N MET A 136 12.99 16.14 -1.28
CA MET A 136 12.31 16.61 -2.50
C MET A 136 10.80 16.34 -2.48
N GLY A 137 10.24 15.93 -1.33
CA GLY A 137 8.80 15.66 -1.15
C GLY A 137 8.09 16.78 -0.39
N SER A 138 6.99 17.28 -0.97
CA SER A 138 6.02 18.21 -0.37
C SER A 138 4.99 17.50 0.50
#